data_AF-A0A5N6HCT7-F1
#
_entry.id   AF-A0A5N6HCT7-F1
#
_cell.length_a   1.000
_cell.length_b   1.000
_cell.length_c   1.000
_cell.angle_alpha   90.00
_cell.angle_beta   90.00
_cell.angle_gamma   90.00
#
_symmetry.space_group_name_H-M   'P 1'
#
loop_
_entity.id
_entity.type
_entity.pdbx_description
1 polymer ?
#
loop_
_entity_poly.entity_id
_entity_poly.type
_entity_poly.pdbx_seq_one_letter_code
_entity_poly.pdbx_strand_id
1 'polypeptide(L)'
;MDANEQFPTSEPLRASRIPIAQLSPSLEHFSESSIHASVTLLWPYSSSTKSLSLLLAEPDFRLRHSNGQVKAVFHGHIAESVAQSHIGIGDSVYLSLNGARLSDNVTAPGTPGRSVAWDMHFDDRVFLEISRYGAH
;
A
#
# COMPACT_ATOMS: atom_id res chain seq x y z
N MET A 1 12.47 27.71 -15.52
CA MET A 1 11.30 27.85 -14.64
C MET A 1 10.25 26.94 -15.24
N ASP A 2 10.40 25.62 -15.07
CA ASP A 2 9.73 24.70 -16.00
C ASP A 2 9.23 23.44 -15.31
N ALA A 3 7.94 23.17 -15.59
CA ALA A 3 7.25 21.90 -15.57
C ALA A 3 7.16 21.16 -14.23
N ASN A 4 6.37 21.72 -13.33
CA ASN A 4 5.69 20.92 -12.31
C ASN A 4 4.53 20.18 -13.01
N GLU A 5 4.84 19.12 -13.77
CA GLU A 5 3.85 18.17 -14.28
C GLU A 5 3.28 17.37 -13.10
N GLN A 6 2.44 18.03 -12.31
CA GLN A 6 1.56 17.37 -11.37
C GLN A 6 0.53 16.61 -12.18
N PHE A 7 0.67 15.29 -12.22
CA PHE A 7 -0.37 14.40 -12.72
C PHE A 7 -1.66 14.71 -11.93
N PRO A 8 -2.77 15.12 -12.59
CA PRO A 8 -3.98 15.61 -11.91
C PRO A 8 -4.75 14.54 -11.12
N THR A 9 -4.19 13.34 -10.97
CA THR A 9 -4.82 12.20 -10.27
C THR A 9 -4.32 12.06 -8.82
N SER A 10 -3.27 12.79 -8.44
CA SER A 10 -2.61 12.68 -7.13
C SER A 10 -3.29 13.46 -6.01
N GLU A 11 -3.91 14.59 -6.32
CA GLU A 11 -4.55 15.48 -5.34
C GLU A 11 -5.70 14.82 -4.58
N PRO A 12 -6.62 14.07 -5.21
CA PRO A 12 -7.72 13.41 -4.52
C PRO A 12 -7.26 12.38 -3.49
N LEU A 13 -6.18 11.63 -3.77
CA LEU A 13 -5.62 10.69 -2.81
C LEU A 13 -5.06 11.41 -1.59
N ARG A 14 -4.33 12.50 -1.81
CA ARG A 14 -3.74 13.28 -0.71
C ARG A 14 -4.80 13.90 0.18
N ALA A 15 -5.90 14.37 -0.40
CA ALA A 15 -7.02 14.96 0.35
C ALA A 15 -7.80 13.94 1.18
N SER A 16 -7.87 12.68 0.75
CA SER A 16 -8.60 11.58 1.39
C SER A 16 -7.72 10.66 2.24
N ARG A 17 -6.50 11.10 2.56
CA ARG A 17 -5.49 10.29 3.25
C ARG A 17 -5.85 10.10 4.72
N ILE A 18 -5.88 8.83 5.14
CA ILE A 18 -5.95 8.45 6.55
C ILE A 18 -4.65 7.79 7.03
N PRO A 19 -4.34 7.83 8.33
CA PRO A 19 -3.30 7.00 8.93
C PRO A 19 -3.62 5.51 8.78
N ILE A 20 -2.61 4.69 8.53
CA ILE A 20 -2.68 3.22 8.50
C ILE A 20 -3.23 2.66 9.82
N ALA A 21 -2.88 3.29 10.95
CA ALA A 21 -3.37 2.91 12.26
C ALA A 21 -4.90 3.05 12.42
N GLN A 22 -5.57 3.79 11.53
CA GLN A 22 -7.03 3.97 11.52
C GLN A 22 -7.75 2.98 10.60
N LEU A 23 -7.01 2.10 9.89
CA LEU A 23 -7.63 1.05 9.09
C LEU A 23 -8.48 0.15 9.98
N SER A 24 -9.75 0.01 9.60
CA SER A 24 -10.74 -0.85 10.24
C SER A 24 -11.76 -1.30 9.20
N PRO A 25 -12.29 -2.54 9.30
CA PRO A 25 -13.42 -2.98 8.48
C PRO A 25 -14.68 -2.11 8.63
N SER A 26 -14.80 -1.39 9.75
CA SER A 26 -15.94 -0.50 10.05
C SER A 26 -15.68 0.97 9.71
N LEU A 27 -14.59 1.29 9.01
CA LEU A 27 -14.26 2.67 8.67
C LEU A 27 -15.30 3.22 7.68
N GLU A 28 -15.93 4.34 8.03
CA GLU A 28 -16.82 5.06 7.13
C GLU A 28 -16.04 5.60 5.91
N HIS A 29 -16.64 5.56 4.73
CA HIS A 29 -16.01 6.01 3.47
C HIS A 29 -14.67 5.31 3.18
N PHE A 30 -14.51 4.05 3.61
CA PHE A 30 -13.29 3.26 3.37
C PHE A 30 -12.86 3.28 1.91
N SER A 31 -13.78 3.02 0.97
CA SER A 31 -13.46 3.00 -0.47
C SER A 31 -13.15 4.37 -1.09
N GLU A 32 -13.45 5.47 -0.39
CA GLU A 32 -13.11 6.84 -0.81
C GLU A 32 -11.80 7.33 -0.20
N SER A 33 -11.26 6.58 0.76
CA SER A 33 -10.04 6.92 1.49
C SER A 33 -8.78 6.42 0.79
N SER A 34 -7.64 6.96 1.19
CA SER A 34 -6.31 6.50 0.77
C SER A 34 -5.34 6.41 1.93
N ILE A 35 -4.21 5.73 1.74
CA ILE A 35 -3.08 5.76 2.67
C ILE A 35 -1.82 6.27 1.97
N HIS A 36 -0.95 6.91 2.74
CA HIS A 36 0.41 7.25 2.32
C HIS A 36 1.38 6.37 3.11
N ALA A 37 2.26 5.67 2.41
CA ALA A 37 3.14 4.69 3.03
C ALA A 37 4.52 4.67 2.39
N SER A 38 5.48 4.10 3.10
CA SER A 38 6.75 3.64 2.54
C SER A 38 6.71 2.12 2.40
N VAL A 39 7.23 1.61 1.28
CA VAL A 39 7.42 0.16 1.08
C VAL A 39 8.59 -0.29 1.94
N THR A 40 8.34 -1.15 2.93
CA THR A 40 9.39 -1.66 3.83
C THR A 40 9.78 -3.09 3.53
N LEU A 41 8.89 -3.90 2.95
CA LEU A 41 9.19 -5.23 2.41
C LEU A 41 8.45 -5.45 1.10
N LEU A 42 9.04 -6.25 0.22
CA LEU A 42 8.49 -6.69 -1.05
C LEU A 42 8.58 -8.21 -1.13
N TRP A 43 7.43 -8.87 -1.32
CA TRP A 43 7.36 -10.24 -1.80
C TRP A 43 7.09 -10.17 -3.31
N PRO A 44 8.07 -10.52 -4.17
CA PRO A 44 7.95 -10.39 -5.61
C PRO A 44 6.76 -11.17 -6.18
N TYR A 45 6.38 -10.82 -7.41
CA TYR A 45 5.35 -11.54 -8.13
C TYR A 45 5.69 -13.03 -8.25
N SER A 46 4.73 -13.87 -7.87
CA SER A 46 4.78 -15.32 -8.03
C SER A 46 3.74 -15.72 -9.06
N SER A 47 4.17 -16.36 -10.16
CA SER A 47 3.27 -16.87 -11.19
C SER A 47 2.42 -18.04 -10.70
N SER A 48 2.94 -18.84 -9.77
CA SER A 48 2.22 -19.98 -9.17
C SER A 48 1.00 -19.55 -8.37
N THR A 49 1.10 -18.45 -7.63
CA THR A 49 0.01 -17.89 -6.82
C THR A 49 -0.67 -16.69 -7.48
N LYS A 50 -0.12 -16.21 -8.61
CA LYS A 50 -0.50 -14.98 -9.30
C LYS A 50 -0.64 -13.80 -8.33
N SER A 51 0.34 -13.62 -7.46
CA SER A 51 0.25 -12.64 -6.39
C SER A 51 1.56 -11.90 -6.17
N LEU A 52 1.46 -10.66 -5.70
CA LEU A 52 2.55 -9.83 -5.21
C LEU A 52 2.13 -9.25 -3.86
N SER A 53 3.04 -9.10 -2.91
CA SER A 53 2.72 -8.46 -1.62
C SER A 53 3.74 -7.42 -1.23
N LEU A 54 3.25 -6.37 -0.57
CA LEU A 54 4.06 -5.29 -0.01
C LEU A 54 3.78 -5.17 1.47
N LEU A 55 4.81 -5.01 2.28
CA LEU A 55 4.64 -4.44 3.61
C LEU A 55 4.74 -2.93 3.47
N LEU A 56 3.67 -2.25 3.85
CA LEU A 56 3.53 -0.81 3.82
C LEU A 56 3.57 -0.30 5.26
N ALA A 57 4.34 0.75 5.48
CA ALA A 57 4.48 1.37 6.78
C ALA A 57 4.28 2.87 6.72
N GLU A 58 3.77 3.44 7.81
CA GLU A 58 3.71 4.89 8.00
C GLU A 58 5.08 5.50 7.73
N PRO A 59 5.19 6.58 6.93
CA PRO A 59 6.46 7.25 6.71
C PRO A 59 7.04 7.83 8.01
N ASP A 60 6.16 8.35 8.89
CA ASP A 60 6.54 8.77 10.24
C ASP A 60 6.78 7.53 11.14
N PHE A 61 8.03 7.36 11.58
CA PHE A 61 8.44 6.25 12.43
C PHE A 61 7.68 6.19 13.76
N ARG A 62 7.16 7.32 14.27
CA ARG A 62 6.38 7.37 15.51
C ARG A 62 5.05 6.65 15.37
N LEU A 63 4.41 6.80 14.20
CA LEU A 63 3.14 6.15 13.89
C LEU A 63 3.35 4.66 13.54
N ARG A 64 4.52 4.30 13.02
CA ARG A 64 4.86 2.92 12.62
C ARG A 64 4.78 1.90 13.75
N HIS A 65 5.17 2.30 14.97
CA HIS A 65 5.13 1.42 16.15
C HIS A 65 3.72 1.27 16.76
N SER A 66 2.75 2.09 16.33
CA SER A 66 1.39 2.12 16.84
C SER A 66 0.39 1.61 15.79
N ASN A 67 0.56 0.35 15.34
CA ASN A 67 -0.24 -0.27 14.27
C ASN A 67 -0.19 0.47 12.91
N GLY A 68 0.84 1.29 12.69
CA GLY A 68 1.05 2.00 11.42
C GLY A 68 1.66 1.14 10.32
N GLN A 69 1.32 -0.15 10.26
CA GLN A 69 1.79 -1.08 9.22
C GLN A 69 0.64 -1.95 8.69
N VAL A 70 0.61 -2.16 7.39
CA VAL A 70 -0.39 -2.99 6.69
C VAL A 70 0.30 -3.77 5.58
N LYS A 71 -0.12 -5.01 5.35
CA LYS A 71 0.36 -5.80 4.21
C LYS A 71 -0.64 -5.67 3.07
N ALA A 72 -0.23 -5.07 1.95
CA ALA A 72 -1.02 -5.05 0.73
C ALA A 72 -0.74 -6.31 -0.10
N VAL A 73 -1.78 -7.02 -0.51
CA VAL A 73 -1.70 -8.25 -1.32
C VAL A 73 -2.47 -8.04 -2.61
N PHE A 74 -1.76 -8.05 -3.73
CA PHE A 74 -2.32 -7.89 -5.06
C PHE A 74 -2.47 -9.26 -5.71
N HIS A 75 -3.54 -9.48 -6.46
CA HIS A 75 -3.88 -10.76 -7.09
C HIS A 75 -4.07 -10.63 -8.60
N GLY A 76 -3.82 -11.72 -9.33
CA GLY A 76 -4.06 -11.84 -10.76
C GLY A 76 -3.37 -10.75 -11.59
N HIS A 77 -4.13 -10.16 -12.50
CA HIS A 77 -3.65 -9.13 -13.43
C HIS A 77 -3.17 -7.86 -12.69
N ILE A 78 -3.74 -7.54 -11.53
CA ILE A 78 -3.30 -6.41 -10.71
C ILE A 78 -1.88 -6.65 -10.20
N ALA A 79 -1.59 -7.87 -9.72
CA ALA A 79 -0.26 -8.23 -9.26
C ALA A 79 0.78 -8.10 -10.37
N GLU A 80 0.43 -8.46 -11.61
CA GLU A 80 1.28 -8.31 -12.79
C GLU A 80 1.55 -6.84 -13.12
N SER A 81 0.51 -6.00 -13.13
CA SER A 81 0.66 -4.55 -13.36
C SER A 81 1.51 -3.87 -12.29
N VAL A 82 1.34 -4.24 -11.00
CA VAL A 82 2.18 -3.72 -9.92
C VAL A 82 3.62 -4.22 -10.03
N ALA A 83 3.84 -5.46 -10.48
CA ALA A 83 5.20 -5.94 -10.75
C ALA A 83 5.88 -5.17 -11.89
N GLN A 84 5.15 -4.89 -12.97
CA GLN A 84 5.62 -4.11 -14.12
C GLN A 84 5.91 -2.65 -13.78
N SER A 85 5.33 -2.12 -12.70
CA SER A 85 5.68 -0.77 -12.23
C SER A 85 7.10 -0.70 -11.67
N HIS A 86 7.76 -1.83 -11.39
CA HIS A 86 9.07 -1.90 -10.74
C HIS A 86 9.07 -1.22 -9.35
N ILE A 87 8.01 -1.41 -8.58
CA ILE A 87 7.97 -0.95 -7.18
C ILE A 87 9.07 -1.62 -6.35
N GLY A 88 9.75 -0.82 -5.54
CA GLY A 88 10.88 -1.26 -4.72
C GLY A 88 10.72 -0.90 -3.24
N ILE A 89 11.56 -1.51 -2.41
CA ILE A 89 11.70 -1.12 -1.00
C ILE A 89 12.28 0.29 -0.95
N GLY A 90 11.73 1.13 -0.06
CA GLY A 90 12.08 2.55 0.07
C GLY A 90 11.20 3.50 -0.74
N ASP A 91 10.42 2.97 -1.70
CA ASP A 91 9.47 3.80 -2.46
C ASP A 91 8.38 4.37 -1.53
N SER A 92 8.01 5.63 -1.76
CA SER A 92 6.86 6.27 -1.13
C SER A 92 5.64 6.07 -2.02
N VAL A 93 4.52 5.65 -1.45
CA VAL A 93 3.32 5.33 -2.23
C VAL A 93 2.07 6.00 -1.66
N TYR A 94 1.18 6.42 -2.56
CA TYR A 94 -0.22 6.68 -2.22
C TYR A 94 -1.06 5.54 -2.78
N LEU A 95 -1.81 4.88 -1.92
CA LEU A 95 -2.63 3.72 -2.26
C LEU A 95 -4.09 4.03 -1.95
N SER A 96 -4.94 4.01 -2.98
CA SER A 96 -6.38 4.10 -2.79
C SER A 96 -6.90 2.82 -2.13
N LEU A 97 -7.84 2.97 -1.19
CA LEU A 97 -8.53 1.86 -0.56
C LEU A 97 -9.75 1.38 -1.37
N ASN A 98 -10.03 2.03 -2.52
CA ASN A 98 -11.07 1.59 -3.45
C ASN A 98 -10.70 0.23 -4.05
N GLY A 99 -11.61 -0.74 -3.93
CA GLY A 99 -11.38 -2.13 -4.35
C GLY A 99 -10.57 -2.97 -3.36
N ALA A 100 -10.19 -2.40 -2.21
CA ALA A 100 -9.47 -3.13 -1.19
C ALA A 100 -10.44 -3.91 -0.27
N ARG A 101 -10.02 -5.12 0.14
CA ARG A 101 -10.68 -5.88 1.21
C ARG A 101 -9.73 -6.08 2.38
N LEU A 102 -10.14 -5.63 3.56
CA LEU A 102 -9.42 -5.88 4.81
C LEU A 102 -9.74 -7.29 5.32
N SER A 103 -8.70 -7.98 5.75
CA SER A 103 -8.78 -9.23 6.50
C SER A 103 -7.78 -9.21 7.64
N ASP A 104 -8.10 -9.85 8.76
CA ASP A 104 -7.16 -10.01 9.86
C ASP A 104 -5.86 -10.66 9.34
N ASN A 105 -4.72 -10.10 9.71
CA ASN A 105 -3.45 -10.74 9.40
C ASN A 105 -3.28 -11.95 10.33
N VAL A 106 -3.59 -13.15 9.82
CA VAL A 106 -3.27 -14.41 10.49
C VAL A 106 -1.79 -14.68 10.27
N THR A 107 -0.92 -13.97 10.99
CA THR A 107 0.52 -14.19 10.90
C THR A 107 0.85 -15.57 11.48
N ALA A 108 1.42 -16.47 10.68
CA ALA A 108 2.04 -17.68 11.22
C ALA A 108 3.21 -17.26 12.17
N PRO A 109 3.41 -17.94 13.31
CA PRO A 109 4.49 -17.57 14.23
C PRO A 109 5.85 -17.59 13.51
N GLY A 110 6.54 -16.45 13.44
CA GLY A 110 7.94 -16.36 12.97
C GLY A 110 8.20 -15.50 11.72
N THR A 111 7.18 -14.93 11.06
CA THR A 111 7.42 -13.98 9.95
C THR A 111 7.68 -12.54 10.45
N PRO A 112 8.60 -11.79 9.81
CA PRO A 112 8.76 -10.35 10.04
C PRO A 112 7.43 -9.62 9.80
N GLY A 113 7.05 -8.68 10.68
CA GLY A 113 5.75 -7.99 10.64
C GLY A 113 4.77 -8.31 11.78
N ARG A 114 5.27 -8.78 12.94
CA ARG A 114 4.48 -9.15 14.13
C ARG A 114 3.50 -8.07 14.66
N SER A 115 3.56 -6.85 14.15
CA SER A 115 2.69 -5.71 14.50
C SER A 115 1.75 -5.29 13.36
N VAL A 116 1.58 -6.13 12.34
CA VAL A 116 0.65 -5.86 11.23
C VAL A 116 -0.71 -6.42 11.60
N ALA A 117 -1.68 -5.53 11.82
CA ALA A 117 -3.03 -5.93 12.18
C ALA A 117 -3.81 -6.49 10.97
N TRP A 118 -3.51 -5.99 9.77
CA TRP A 118 -4.36 -6.17 8.60
C TRP A 118 -3.59 -6.62 7.36
N ASP A 119 -4.18 -7.56 6.63
CA ASP A 119 -3.90 -7.78 5.21
C ASP A 119 -4.97 -7.06 4.39
N MET A 120 -4.53 -6.32 3.38
CA MET A 120 -5.38 -5.57 2.46
C MET A 120 -5.26 -6.18 1.07
N HIS A 121 -6.33 -6.84 0.63
CA HIS A 121 -6.37 -7.60 -0.61
C HIS A 121 -6.97 -6.77 -1.76
N PHE A 122 -6.31 -6.80 -2.92
CA PHE A 122 -6.77 -6.19 -4.17
C PHE A 122 -6.85 -7.23 -5.29
N ASP A 123 -8.05 -7.48 -5.79
CA ASP A 123 -8.35 -8.51 -6.79
C ASP A 123 -9.17 -8.01 -7.99
N ASP A 124 -9.86 -6.87 -7.85
CA ASP A 124 -10.64 -6.25 -8.93
C ASP A 124 -9.95 -5.03 -9.54
N ARG A 125 -9.55 -4.06 -8.70
CA ARG A 125 -8.92 -2.82 -9.14
C ARG A 125 -7.93 -2.32 -8.10
N VAL A 126 -6.97 -1.50 -8.53
CA VAL A 126 -6.15 -0.71 -7.62
C VAL A 126 -5.72 0.60 -8.27
N PHE A 127 -5.58 1.64 -7.45
CA PHE A 127 -4.84 2.84 -7.82
C PHE A 127 -3.66 3.01 -6.88
N LEU A 128 -2.46 2.98 -7.45
CA LEU A 128 -1.19 3.07 -6.74
C LEU A 128 -0.31 4.12 -7.42
N GLU A 129 -0.06 5.22 -6.72
CA GLU A 129 0.93 6.22 -7.13
C GLU A 129 2.25 5.91 -6.43
N ILE A 130 3.33 5.86 -7.20
CA ILE A 130 4.68 5.58 -6.70
C ILE A 130 5.52 6.84 -6.86
N SER A 131 5.94 7.40 -5.74
CA SER A 131 6.93 8.45 -5.67
C SER A 131 8.28 7.84 -5.29
N ARG A 132 9.19 7.85 -6.26
CA ARG A 132 10.57 7.46 -6.04
C ARG A 132 11.36 8.70 -5.68
N TYR A 133 12.02 8.67 -4.54
CA TYR A 133 13.13 9.58 -4.33
C TYR A 133 14.32 9.07 -5.15
N GLY A 134 14.26 9.25 -6.47
CA GLY A 134 15.39 9.04 -7.37
C GLY A 134 16.43 10.14 -7.10
N ALA A 135 17.63 9.77 -6.72
CA ALA A 135 18.75 9.63 -7.65
C ALA A 135 19.15 10.99 -8.24
N HIS A 136 20.01 11.70 -7.51
CA HIS A 136 20.96 12.63 -8.13
C HIS A 136 22.00 11.84 -8.92
#